data_AF-A0A1F7R459-F1
#
_entry.id   AF-A0A1F7R459-F1
#
_cell.length_a   1.000
_cell.length_b   1.000
_cell.length_c   1.000
_cell.angle_alpha   90.00
_cell.angle_beta   90.00
_cell.angle_gamma   90.00
#
_symmetry.space_group_name_H-M   'P 1'
#
loop_
_entity.id
_entity.type
_entity.pdbx_description
1 polymer ?
#
loop_
_entity_poly.entity_id
_entity_poly.type
_entity_poly.pdbx_seq_one_letter_code
_entity_poly.pdbx_strand_id
1 'polypeptide(L)'
;MSGSRLSSGPDVVGPKDSHVANNHESSLPGMQELQKKLRKVVSEEFGEEVTLELTRPDEKFGDYSTNVAMQLGNKLGKNPREIAILLAGKLHDLDEVDKVEIAGPGFINIRLTDGVVLAAATLATNLSKPLVGQEILVEFGDPNPFKRMHIGHLYSYTAGESIARLLEAAGAKVVRLSYHGDVGLHVAKAVWGMVQAGVDPSKMPK
;
A
#
# COMPACT_ATOMS: atom_id res chain seq x y z
N MET A 1 -18.51 -51.87 -18.12
CA MET A 1 -19.12 -52.62 -17.00
C MET A 1 -18.33 -52.32 -15.74
N SER A 2 -19.05 -51.93 -14.67
CA SER A 2 -18.75 -51.92 -13.22
C SER A 2 -17.28 -51.82 -12.74
N GLY A 3 -16.85 -50.93 -11.84
CA GLY A 3 -17.54 -50.27 -10.73
C GLY A 3 -17.08 -50.83 -9.36
N SER A 4 -16.33 -50.05 -8.58
CA SER A 4 -16.28 -49.95 -7.09
C SER A 4 -15.05 -49.09 -6.69
N ARG A 5 -15.20 -47.88 -6.12
CA ARG A 5 -15.36 -47.49 -4.68
C ARG A 5 -14.23 -48.05 -3.80
N LEU A 6 -13.54 -47.36 -2.89
CA LEU A 6 -13.56 -46.03 -2.27
C LEU A 6 -12.25 -45.95 -1.43
N SER A 7 -11.58 -44.80 -1.33
CA SER A 7 -11.01 -44.36 -0.04
C SER A 7 -10.73 -42.85 -0.08
N SER A 8 -11.56 -42.15 0.69
CA SER A 8 -11.56 -40.73 1.02
C SER A 8 -10.26 -40.25 1.67
N GLY A 9 -9.59 -39.28 1.03
CA GLY A 9 -8.62 -38.39 1.67
C GLY A 9 -9.31 -37.09 2.09
N PRO A 10 -8.82 -36.40 3.14
CA PRO A 10 -9.63 -35.49 3.93
C PRO A 10 -10.06 -34.25 3.16
N ASP A 11 -11.31 -33.85 3.42
CA ASP A 11 -11.93 -32.60 3.01
C ASP A 11 -10.99 -31.43 3.31
N VAL A 12 -10.55 -30.73 2.26
CA VAL A 12 -9.96 -29.40 2.40
C VAL A 12 -11.12 -28.48 2.78
N VAL A 13 -11.41 -28.42 4.07
CA VAL A 13 -12.28 -27.43 4.69
C VAL A 13 -11.64 -26.08 4.41
N GLY A 14 -12.12 -25.40 3.36
CA GLY A 14 -11.86 -23.98 3.19
C GLY A 14 -12.26 -23.25 4.47
N PRO A 15 -11.51 -22.23 4.91
CA PRO A 15 -11.86 -21.52 6.13
C PRO A 15 -13.23 -20.86 5.93
N LYS A 16 -14.25 -21.44 6.58
CA LYS A 16 -15.55 -20.83 6.82
C LYS A 16 -15.37 -19.77 7.89
N ASP A 17 -15.93 -18.61 7.61
CA ASP A 17 -16.36 -17.60 8.57
C ASP A 17 -15.34 -17.20 9.63
N SER A 18 -14.36 -16.39 9.23
CA SER A 18 -13.85 -15.36 10.13
C SER A 18 -14.58 -14.06 9.81
N HIS A 19 -15.61 -13.76 10.59
CA HIS A 19 -15.99 -12.38 10.86
C HIS A 19 -14.75 -11.66 11.44
N VAL A 20 -13.91 -11.13 10.56
CA VAL A 20 -12.82 -10.25 10.97
C VAL A 20 -13.45 -8.90 11.20
N ALA A 21 -13.52 -8.56 12.48
CA ALA A 21 -14.03 -7.32 13.00
C ALA A 21 -13.48 -6.14 12.19
N ASN A 22 -14.40 -5.34 11.67
CA ASN A 22 -14.18 -3.91 11.47
C ASN A 22 -13.58 -3.37 12.78
N ASN A 23 -12.43 -2.71 12.68
CA ASN A 23 -11.88 -1.66 13.58
C ASN A 23 -10.35 -1.79 13.68
N HIS A 24 -9.66 -1.37 12.63
CA HIS A 24 -8.30 -0.87 12.77
C HIS A 24 -8.25 0.56 12.21
N GLU A 25 -8.97 1.46 12.89
CA GLU A 25 -8.72 2.90 12.84
C GLU A 25 -7.39 3.18 13.56
N SER A 26 -6.29 2.98 12.85
CA SER A 26 -4.99 3.54 13.23
C SER A 26 -4.47 4.40 12.09
N SER A 27 -5.31 5.24 11.51
CA SER A 27 -4.90 6.25 10.54
C SER A 27 -4.33 7.45 11.28
N LEU A 28 -3.17 7.95 10.85
CA LEU A 28 -2.68 9.27 11.24
C LEU A 28 -3.85 10.27 11.24
N PRO A 29 -4.03 11.10 12.29
CA PRO A 29 -5.20 11.96 12.40
C PRO A 29 -5.33 13.05 11.32
N GLY A 30 -4.36 13.22 10.43
CA GLY A 30 -4.36 14.35 9.48
C GLY A 30 -5.16 14.11 8.20
N MET A 31 -4.69 13.23 7.32
CA MET A 31 -5.13 13.25 5.92
C MET A 31 -6.39 12.44 5.63
N GLN A 32 -6.44 11.19 6.09
CA GLN A 32 -7.56 10.28 5.76
C GLN A 32 -8.84 10.70 6.48
N GLU A 33 -8.73 11.13 7.72
CA GLU A 33 -9.88 11.60 8.51
C GLU A 33 -10.40 12.94 7.96
N LEU A 34 -9.51 13.89 7.63
CA LEU A 34 -9.90 15.13 6.97
C LEU A 34 -10.54 14.85 5.59
N GLN A 35 -10.00 13.91 4.83
CA GLN A 35 -10.57 13.48 3.55
C GLN A 35 -11.97 12.86 3.72
N LYS A 36 -12.19 12.05 4.76
CA LYS A 36 -13.47 11.44 5.11
C LYS A 36 -14.50 12.50 5.54
N LYS A 37 -14.10 13.42 6.41
CA LYS A 37 -14.94 14.57 6.84
C LYS A 37 -15.32 15.43 5.64
N LEU A 38 -14.36 15.76 4.77
CA LEU A 38 -14.63 16.58 3.60
C LEU A 38 -15.54 15.86 2.58
N ARG A 39 -15.37 14.55 2.38
CA ARG A 39 -16.31 13.75 1.56
C ARG A 39 -17.72 13.79 2.12
N LYS A 40 -17.88 13.69 3.45
CA LYS A 40 -19.17 13.81 4.12
C LYS A 40 -19.81 15.18 3.88
N VAL A 41 -19.06 16.26 4.08
CA VAL A 41 -19.53 17.64 3.81
C VAL A 41 -19.96 17.80 2.35
N VAL A 42 -19.19 17.27 1.39
CA VAL A 42 -19.52 17.34 -0.03
C VAL A 42 -20.82 16.58 -0.34
N SER A 43 -20.99 15.38 0.22
CA SER A 43 -22.19 14.57 0.02
C SER A 43 -23.43 15.23 0.60
N GLU A 44 -23.33 15.82 1.80
CA GLU A 44 -24.46 16.49 2.48
C GLU A 44 -24.90 17.78 1.77
N GLU A 45 -23.95 18.58 1.27
CA GLU A 45 -24.26 19.89 0.68
C GLU A 45 -24.61 19.82 -0.82
N PHE A 46 -24.03 18.86 -1.55
CA PHE A 46 -24.16 18.81 -3.01
C PHE A 46 -24.83 17.54 -3.54
N GLY A 47 -25.05 16.51 -2.72
CA GLY A 47 -25.67 15.24 -3.15
C GLY A 47 -24.84 14.47 -4.18
N GLU A 48 -23.56 14.82 -4.33
CA GLU A 48 -22.66 14.28 -5.35
C GLU A 48 -21.52 13.51 -4.69
N GLU A 49 -21.22 12.33 -5.23
CA GLU A 49 -19.95 11.65 -4.94
C GLU A 49 -18.89 12.15 -5.91
N VAL A 50 -17.84 12.75 -5.36
CA VAL A 50 -16.67 13.20 -6.11
C VAL A 50 -15.44 12.49 -5.59
N THR A 51 -14.54 12.13 -6.51
CA THR A 51 -13.21 11.63 -6.17
C THR A 51 -12.42 12.74 -5.49
N LEU A 52 -12.53 12.76 -4.16
CA LEU A 52 -11.83 13.73 -3.34
C LEU A 52 -10.43 13.24 -3.07
N GLU A 53 -9.44 14.00 -3.52
CA GLU A 53 -8.04 13.82 -3.19
C GLU A 53 -7.53 15.07 -2.47
N LEU A 54 -6.86 14.84 -1.35
CA LEU A 54 -5.99 15.83 -0.72
C LEU A 54 -4.59 15.62 -1.27
N THR A 55 -3.88 16.70 -1.53
CA THR A 55 -2.45 16.69 -1.91
C THR A 55 -1.65 17.47 -0.89
N ARG A 56 -0.33 17.26 -0.86
CA ARG A 56 0.59 18.08 -0.07
C ARG A 56 1.19 19.15 -0.99
N PRO A 57 0.79 20.43 -0.86
CA PRO A 57 1.31 21.50 -1.69
C PRO A 57 2.66 22.01 -1.17
N ASP A 58 3.21 23.05 -1.81
CA ASP A 58 4.31 23.82 -1.22
C ASP A 58 3.88 24.42 0.13
N GLU A 59 4.82 24.55 1.07
CA GLU A 59 4.59 25.05 2.45
C GLU A 59 3.79 26.37 2.53
N LYS A 60 4.00 27.26 1.56
CA LYS A 60 3.28 28.55 1.45
C LYS A 60 1.77 28.39 1.29
N PHE A 61 1.30 27.24 0.82
CA PHE A 61 -0.11 26.91 0.59
C PHE A 61 -0.71 26.03 1.69
N GLY A 62 -0.03 25.87 2.84
CA GLY A 62 -0.52 25.07 3.96
C GLY A 62 -0.10 23.60 3.89
N ASP A 63 -0.73 22.77 4.70
CA ASP A 63 -0.39 21.35 4.87
C ASP A 63 -1.07 20.46 3.83
N TYR A 64 -2.30 20.82 3.44
CA TYR A 64 -3.09 20.11 2.46
C TYR A 64 -3.75 21.05 1.46
N SER A 65 -3.96 20.57 0.24
CA SER A 65 -4.73 21.26 -0.77
C SER A 65 -5.70 20.32 -1.48
N THR A 66 -6.84 20.86 -1.94
CA THR A 66 -7.80 20.13 -2.77
C THR A 66 -8.39 21.00 -3.87
N ASN A 67 -8.68 20.38 -5.01
CA ASN A 67 -9.35 20.99 -6.16
C ASN A 67 -10.83 20.56 -6.26
N VAL A 68 -11.40 19.99 -5.20
CA VAL A 68 -12.77 19.43 -5.21
C VAL A 68 -13.83 20.45 -5.66
N ALA A 69 -13.64 21.74 -5.33
CA ALA A 69 -14.57 22.79 -5.75
C ALA A 69 -14.60 23.01 -7.27
N MET A 70 -13.49 22.79 -7.96
CA MET A 70 -13.43 22.84 -9.43
C MET A 70 -14.12 21.62 -10.06
N GLN A 71 -13.94 20.44 -9.48
CA GLN A 71 -14.61 19.22 -9.93
C GLN A 71 -16.13 19.35 -9.76
N LEU A 72 -16.58 19.85 -8.61
CA LEU A 72 -17.99 20.11 -8.32
C LEU A 72 -18.56 21.22 -9.23
N GLY A 73 -17.82 22.30 -9.45
CA GLY A 73 -18.26 23.39 -10.32
C GLY A 73 -18.50 22.93 -11.75
N ASN A 74 -17.61 22.09 -12.28
CA ASN A 74 -17.77 21.48 -13.61
C ASN A 74 -18.98 20.54 -13.67
N LYS A 75 -19.22 19.73 -12.63
CA LYS A 75 -20.37 18.81 -12.57
C LYS A 75 -21.71 19.52 -12.43
N LEU A 76 -21.77 20.51 -11.54
CA LEU A 76 -23.01 21.20 -11.16
C LEU A 76 -23.31 22.43 -12.03
N GLY A 77 -22.42 22.79 -12.94
CA GLY A 77 -22.54 24.01 -13.75
C GLY A 77 -22.50 25.29 -12.92
N LYS A 78 -21.82 25.27 -11.77
CA LYS A 78 -21.73 26.38 -10.81
C LYS A 78 -20.33 26.97 -10.78
N ASN A 79 -20.21 28.21 -10.31
CA ASN A 79 -18.91 28.86 -10.14
C ASN A 79 -18.07 28.10 -9.11
N PRO A 80 -16.90 27.52 -9.49
CA PRO A 80 -16.04 26.80 -8.56
C PRO A 80 -15.62 27.62 -7.33
N ARG A 81 -15.50 28.94 -7.47
CA ARG A 81 -15.11 29.82 -6.37
C ARG A 81 -16.20 29.95 -5.30
N GLU A 82 -17.47 29.95 -5.71
CA GLU A 82 -18.59 29.97 -4.76
C GLU A 82 -18.67 28.66 -3.98
N ILE A 83 -18.44 27.54 -4.66
CA ILE A 83 -18.35 26.22 -4.01
C ILE A 83 -17.17 26.19 -3.04
N ALA A 84 -16.01 26.75 -3.43
CA ALA A 84 -14.84 26.81 -2.56
C ALA A 84 -15.10 27.64 -1.29
N ILE A 85 -15.84 28.76 -1.39
CA ILE A 85 -16.21 29.59 -0.22
C ILE A 85 -17.11 28.80 0.74
N LEU A 86 -18.11 28.09 0.22
CA LEU A 86 -19.02 27.30 1.05
C LEU A 86 -18.27 26.17 1.77
N LEU A 87 -17.41 25.44 1.04
CA LEU A 87 -16.60 24.37 1.61
C LEU A 87 -15.55 24.91 2.60
N ALA A 88 -14.95 26.06 2.32
CA ALA A 88 -13.97 26.68 3.23
C ALA A 88 -14.60 27.08 4.56
N GLY A 89 -15.85 27.59 4.56
CA GLY A 89 -16.58 27.89 5.79
C GLY A 89 -16.77 26.65 6.66
N LYS A 90 -17.24 25.55 6.07
CA LYS A 90 -17.44 24.28 6.79
C LYS A 90 -16.13 23.66 7.30
N LEU A 91 -15.05 23.82 6.54
CA LEU A 91 -13.72 23.35 6.94
C LEU A 91 -13.14 24.19 8.08
N HIS A 92 -13.43 25.48 8.13
CA HIS A 92 -13.03 26.37 9.22
C HIS A 92 -13.73 26.04 10.54
N ASP A 93 -14.90 25.39 10.49
CA ASP A 93 -15.62 24.93 11.69
C ASP A 93 -15.01 23.64 12.30
N LEU A 94 -13.98 23.05 11.68
CA LEU A 94 -13.31 21.85 12.20
C LEU A 94 -12.19 22.23 13.17
N ASP A 95 -12.19 21.65 14.37
CA ASP A 95 -11.16 21.87 15.42
C ASP A 95 -9.71 21.57 14.96
N GLU A 96 -9.56 20.76 13.91
CA GLU A 96 -8.28 20.33 13.36
C GLU A 96 -7.67 21.36 12.40
N VAL A 97 -8.44 22.36 11.97
CA VAL A 97 -8.08 23.33 10.93
C VAL A 97 -7.82 24.69 11.55
N ASP A 98 -6.61 25.21 11.37
CA ASP A 98 -6.22 26.55 11.82
C ASP A 98 -6.63 27.61 10.79
N LYS A 99 -6.42 27.33 9.50
CA LYS A 99 -6.69 28.28 8.42
C LYS A 99 -7.10 27.60 7.14
N VAL A 100 -8.06 28.22 6.44
CA VAL A 100 -8.43 27.84 5.07
C VAL A 100 -8.27 29.04 4.14
N GLU A 101 -7.57 28.86 3.04
CA GLU A 101 -7.38 29.88 2.01
C GLU A 101 -7.85 29.37 0.65
N ILE A 102 -8.48 30.24 -0.13
CA ILE A 102 -8.93 29.90 -1.48
C ILE A 102 -7.97 30.53 -2.49
N ALA A 103 -7.36 29.70 -3.32
CA ALA A 103 -6.41 30.13 -4.34
C ALA A 103 -6.96 29.94 -5.76
N GLY A 104 -6.66 30.91 -6.63
CA GLY A 104 -6.95 30.86 -8.06
C GLY A 104 -8.43 30.56 -8.37
N PRO A 105 -8.72 29.56 -9.22
CA PRO A 105 -10.08 29.26 -9.66
C PRO A 105 -10.92 28.52 -8.62
N GLY A 106 -10.37 28.05 -7.50
CA GLY A 106 -11.11 27.26 -6.52
C GLY A 106 -10.27 26.17 -5.82
N PHE A 107 -8.95 26.34 -5.73
CA PHE A 107 -8.14 25.50 -4.85
C PHE A 107 -8.42 25.88 -3.40
N ILE A 108 -8.61 24.88 -2.55
CA ILE A 108 -8.80 25.06 -1.11
C ILE A 108 -7.53 24.58 -0.43
N ASN A 109 -6.80 25.53 0.17
CA ASN A 109 -5.56 25.34 0.89
C ASN A 109 -5.88 25.30 2.39
N ILE A 110 -5.38 24.29 3.09
CA ILE A 110 -5.74 23.98 4.48
C ILE A 110 -4.46 23.93 5.31
N ARG A 111 -4.43 24.73 6.37
CA ARG A 111 -3.41 24.65 7.44
C ARG A 111 -4.03 24.01 8.66
N LEU A 112 -3.37 22.97 9.18
CA LEU A 112 -3.79 22.28 10.39
C LEU A 112 -3.34 23.05 11.63
N THR A 113 -4.00 22.77 12.76
CA THR A 113 -3.56 23.29 14.05
C THR A 113 -2.28 22.58 14.53
N ASP A 114 -1.42 23.31 15.24
CA ASP A 114 -0.18 22.78 15.81
C ASP A 114 -0.42 21.53 16.69
N GLY A 115 -1.57 21.48 17.38
CA GLY A 115 -1.97 20.35 18.20
C GLY A 115 -2.12 19.06 17.40
N VAL A 116 -2.72 19.13 16.20
CA VAL A 116 -2.86 17.97 15.30
C VAL A 116 -1.50 17.52 14.78
N VAL A 117 -0.63 18.47 14.42
CA VAL A 117 0.72 18.16 13.92
C VAL A 117 1.55 17.49 15.01
N LEU A 118 1.51 17.99 16.24
CA LEU A 118 2.21 17.40 17.39
C LEU A 118 1.67 16.01 17.75
N ALA A 119 0.35 15.85 17.72
CA ALA A 119 -0.28 14.55 17.92
C ALA A 119 0.14 13.53 16.84
N ALA A 120 0.21 13.95 15.58
CA ALA A 120 0.69 13.09 14.50
C ALA A 120 2.17 12.71 14.66
N ALA A 121 3.02 13.65 15.09
CA ALA A 121 4.44 13.39 15.32
C ALA A 121 4.68 12.40 16.46
N THR A 122 3.89 12.45 17.53
CA THR A 122 3.99 11.49 18.64
C THR A 122 3.49 10.09 18.24
N LEU A 123 2.43 10.02 17.43
CA LEU A 123 1.91 8.78 16.86
C LEU A 123 2.81 8.15 15.79
N ALA A 124 3.75 8.90 15.20
CA ALA A 124 4.69 8.37 14.20
C ALA A 124 5.57 7.22 14.73
N THR A 125 5.64 7.03 16.05
CA THR A 125 6.29 5.89 16.69
C THR A 125 5.49 4.58 16.59
N ASN A 126 4.17 4.67 16.40
CA ASN A 126 3.26 3.55 16.22
C ASN A 126 2.57 3.68 14.86
N LEU A 127 3.34 3.41 13.79
CA LEU A 127 2.81 3.41 12.43
C LEU A 127 1.66 2.42 12.28
N SER A 128 0.72 2.80 11.42
CA SER A 128 -0.42 1.97 11.06
C SER A 128 0.03 0.64 10.46
N LYS A 129 -0.71 -0.43 10.76
CA LYS A 129 -0.45 -1.76 10.23
C LYS A 129 -1.63 -2.24 9.37
N PRO A 130 -1.85 -1.65 8.19
CA PRO A 130 -3.05 -1.91 7.37
C PRO A 130 -3.09 -3.33 6.78
N LEU A 131 -1.99 -4.09 6.82
CA LEU A 131 -1.87 -5.41 6.21
C LEU A 131 -1.96 -6.56 7.23
N VAL A 132 -2.34 -6.29 8.48
CA VAL A 132 -2.55 -7.34 9.49
C VAL A 132 -3.54 -8.39 8.98
N GLY A 133 -3.17 -9.67 9.14
CA GLY A 133 -3.98 -10.80 8.67
C GLY A 133 -3.78 -11.15 7.19
N GLN A 134 -2.99 -10.38 6.44
CA GLN A 134 -2.64 -10.71 5.06
C GLN A 134 -1.33 -11.50 5.01
N GLU A 135 -1.29 -12.52 4.15
CA GLU A 135 -0.07 -13.24 3.80
C GLU A 135 0.35 -12.84 2.39
N ILE A 136 1.56 -12.31 2.24
CA ILE A 136 2.07 -11.78 0.96
C ILE A 136 3.36 -12.50 0.61
N LEU A 137 3.40 -13.09 -0.58
CA LEU A 137 4.61 -13.66 -1.15
C LEU A 137 5.36 -12.60 -1.94
N VAL A 138 6.66 -12.45 -1.66
CA VAL A 138 7.55 -11.54 -2.38
C VAL A 138 8.67 -12.38 -2.98
N GLU A 139 8.64 -12.53 -4.30
CA GLU A 139 9.67 -13.21 -5.08
C GLU A 139 10.73 -12.21 -5.53
N PHE A 140 12.00 -12.51 -5.29
CA PHE A 140 13.11 -11.70 -5.76
C PHE A 140 14.44 -12.46 -5.77
N GLY A 141 15.40 -11.91 -6.50
CA GLY A 141 16.78 -12.37 -6.54
C GLY A 141 17.03 -13.41 -7.61
N ASP A 142 16.21 -14.46 -7.67
CA ASP A 142 16.12 -15.51 -8.69
C ASP A 142 17.45 -15.85 -9.41
N PRO A 143 18.53 -16.15 -8.66
CA PRO A 143 19.83 -16.39 -9.24
C PRO A 143 19.83 -17.67 -10.06
N ASN A 144 20.72 -17.71 -11.03
CA ASN A 144 21.06 -18.93 -11.74
C ASN A 144 22.20 -19.64 -11.00
N PRO A 145 22.00 -20.84 -10.43
CA PRO A 145 23.06 -21.63 -9.82
C PRO A 145 24.19 -21.91 -10.82
N PHE A 146 25.39 -22.19 -10.32
CA PHE A 146 26.61 -22.43 -11.12
C PHE A 146 27.05 -21.27 -12.03
N LYS A 147 26.41 -20.10 -11.93
CA LYS A 147 26.90 -18.83 -12.47
C LYS A 147 27.28 -17.92 -11.30
N ARG A 148 28.25 -17.02 -11.54
CA ARG A 148 28.60 -16.02 -10.52
C ARG A 148 27.47 -15.01 -10.38
N MET A 149 27.17 -14.65 -9.14
CA MET A 149 26.34 -13.49 -8.83
C MET A 149 26.97 -12.23 -9.45
N HIS A 150 26.13 -11.34 -9.95
CA HIS A 150 26.54 -10.07 -10.56
C HIS A 150 25.57 -8.95 -10.17
N ILE A 151 25.93 -7.70 -10.48
CA ILE A 151 25.21 -6.48 -10.08
C ILE A 151 23.72 -6.46 -10.47
N GLY A 152 23.33 -7.21 -11.52
CA GLY A 152 21.93 -7.35 -11.92
C GLY A 152 21.08 -8.02 -10.85
N HIS A 153 21.63 -9.00 -10.13
CA HIS A 153 20.94 -9.64 -9.00
C HIS A 153 20.87 -8.70 -7.78
N LEU A 154 21.91 -7.88 -7.56
CA LEU A 154 21.98 -6.98 -6.41
C LEU A 154 20.77 -6.03 -6.35
N TYR A 155 20.34 -5.49 -7.51
CA TYR A 155 19.14 -4.66 -7.56
C TYR A 155 17.90 -5.42 -7.09
N SER A 156 17.65 -6.61 -7.65
CA SER A 156 16.49 -7.41 -7.31
C SER A 156 16.47 -7.78 -5.82
N TYR A 157 17.60 -8.23 -5.26
CA TYR A 157 17.72 -8.51 -3.83
C TYR A 157 17.47 -7.27 -2.96
N THR A 158 18.05 -6.12 -3.33
CA THR A 158 17.92 -4.90 -2.51
C THR A 158 16.50 -4.37 -2.55
N ALA A 159 15.90 -4.30 -3.74
CA ALA A 159 14.54 -3.81 -3.92
C ALA A 159 13.51 -4.77 -3.30
N GLY A 160 13.61 -6.07 -3.59
CA GLY A 160 12.72 -7.09 -3.07
C GLY A 160 12.75 -7.18 -1.54
N GLU A 161 13.95 -7.17 -0.95
CA GLU A 161 14.08 -7.18 0.52
C GLU A 161 13.55 -5.88 1.14
N SER A 162 13.75 -4.73 0.51
CA SER A 162 13.20 -3.46 0.99
C SER A 162 11.67 -3.46 0.95
N ILE A 163 11.07 -3.97 -0.13
CA ILE A 163 9.62 -4.12 -0.26
C ILE A 163 9.09 -5.10 0.80
N ALA A 164 9.73 -6.26 0.97
CA ALA A 164 9.34 -7.24 1.98
C ALA A 164 9.31 -6.63 3.39
N ARG A 165 10.35 -5.86 3.75
CA ARG A 165 10.41 -5.16 5.05
C ARG A 165 9.32 -4.11 5.21
N LEU A 166 9.01 -3.36 4.16
CA LEU A 166 7.93 -2.37 4.20
C LEU A 166 6.56 -3.05 4.40
N LEU A 167 6.32 -4.18 3.75
CA LEU A 167 5.10 -4.96 3.90
C LEU A 167 4.98 -5.57 5.31
N GLU A 168 6.07 -6.07 5.88
CA GLU A 168 6.13 -6.53 7.27
C GLU A 168 5.89 -5.39 8.27
N ALA A 169 6.50 -4.23 8.04
CA ALA A 169 6.28 -3.04 8.85
C ALA A 169 4.80 -2.59 8.80
N ALA A 170 4.15 -2.74 7.65
CA ALA A 170 2.73 -2.53 7.46
C ALA A 170 1.84 -3.66 8.02
N GLY A 171 2.42 -4.70 8.63
CA GLY A 171 1.72 -5.74 9.38
C GLY A 171 1.44 -7.05 8.63
N ALA A 172 1.87 -7.19 7.38
CA ALA A 172 1.69 -8.43 6.63
C ALA A 172 2.59 -9.54 7.16
N LYS A 173 2.13 -10.80 7.04
CA LYS A 173 3.01 -11.96 7.10
C LYS A 173 3.67 -12.11 5.73
N VAL A 174 4.97 -11.85 5.63
CA VAL A 174 5.68 -11.91 4.35
C VAL A 174 6.42 -13.23 4.18
N VAL A 175 6.18 -13.90 3.06
CA VAL A 175 6.94 -15.07 2.60
C VAL A 175 7.90 -14.61 1.52
N ARG A 176 9.20 -14.67 1.81
CA ARG A 176 10.24 -14.36 0.82
C ARG A 176 10.55 -15.61 0.01
N LEU A 177 10.46 -15.50 -1.31
CA LEU A 177 10.77 -16.58 -2.23
C LEU A 177 11.89 -16.15 -3.15
N SER A 178 12.75 -17.10 -3.49
CA SER A 178 13.75 -16.96 -4.54
C SER A 178 13.60 -18.16 -5.46
N TYR A 179 13.15 -17.93 -6.68
CA TYR A 179 12.90 -18.97 -7.67
C TYR A 179 14.17 -19.19 -8.51
N HIS A 180 15.04 -20.05 -8.01
CA HIS A 180 16.35 -20.28 -8.63
C HIS A 180 16.21 -20.90 -10.02
N GLY A 181 17.00 -20.40 -10.98
CA GLY A 181 17.12 -20.98 -12.32
C GLY A 181 17.97 -22.26 -12.34
N ASP A 182 17.58 -23.27 -11.56
CA ASP A 182 18.30 -24.52 -11.32
C ASP A 182 18.08 -25.61 -12.38
N VAL A 183 17.20 -25.36 -13.35
CA VAL A 183 16.99 -26.22 -14.52
C VAL A 183 17.58 -25.54 -15.76
N GLY A 184 18.55 -26.20 -16.41
CA GLY A 184 19.09 -25.73 -17.68
C GLY A 184 20.45 -26.33 -18.05
N LEU A 185 20.92 -25.96 -19.25
CA LEU A 185 22.19 -26.47 -19.80
C LEU A 185 23.40 -26.10 -18.93
N HIS A 186 23.38 -24.97 -18.23
CA HIS A 186 24.44 -24.56 -17.31
C HIS A 186 24.59 -25.54 -16.15
N VAL A 187 23.48 -26.06 -15.61
CA VAL A 187 23.49 -27.08 -14.55
C VAL A 187 24.03 -28.39 -15.08
N ALA A 188 23.54 -28.86 -16.23
CA ALA A 188 24.03 -30.10 -16.85
C ALA A 188 25.55 -30.06 -17.13
N LYS A 189 26.05 -28.92 -17.66
CA LYS A 189 27.48 -28.72 -17.91
C LYS A 189 28.30 -28.70 -16.62
N ALA A 190 27.79 -28.08 -15.56
CA ALA A 190 28.47 -28.04 -14.26
C ALA A 190 28.58 -29.45 -13.66
N VAL A 191 27.48 -30.21 -13.64
CA VAL A 191 27.47 -31.61 -13.15
C VAL A 191 28.38 -32.51 -13.98
N TRP A 192 28.35 -32.39 -15.31
CA TRP A 192 29.25 -33.14 -16.18
C TRP A 192 30.72 -32.79 -15.89
N GLY A 193 31.05 -31.51 -15.73
CA GLY A 193 32.39 -31.05 -15.37
C GLY A 193 32.88 -31.62 -14.03
N MET A 194 31.99 -31.75 -13.03
CA MET A 194 32.31 -32.38 -11.75
C MET A 194 32.69 -33.86 -11.91
N VAL A 195 31.93 -34.61 -12.73
CA VAL A 195 32.24 -36.02 -13.03
C VAL A 195 33.60 -36.14 -13.71
N GLN A 196 33.91 -35.27 -14.67
CA GLN A 196 35.23 -35.25 -15.33
C GLN A 196 36.37 -34.92 -14.35
N ALA A 197 36.10 -34.13 -13.31
CA ALA A 197 37.04 -33.83 -12.24
C ALA A 197 37.15 -34.95 -11.17
N GLY A 198 36.47 -36.08 -11.36
CA GLY A 198 36.45 -37.19 -10.40
C GLY A 198 35.60 -36.94 -9.15
N VAL A 199 34.73 -35.91 -9.18
CA VAL A 199 33.79 -35.60 -8.09
C VAL A 199 32.47 -36.30 -8.36
N ASP A 200 31.96 -37.04 -7.37
CA ASP A 200 30.65 -37.70 -7.41
C ASP A 200 29.53 -36.70 -7.01
N PRO A 201 28.68 -36.25 -7.94
CA PRO A 201 27.64 -35.25 -7.65
C PRO A 201 26.59 -35.76 -6.65
N SER A 202 26.41 -37.08 -6.51
CA SER A 202 25.43 -37.66 -5.59
C SER A 202 25.84 -37.51 -4.11
N LYS A 203 27.12 -37.24 -3.85
CA LYS A 203 27.69 -37.04 -2.52
C LYS A 203 27.81 -35.57 -2.12
N MET A 204 27.31 -34.65 -2.95
CA MET A 204 27.26 -33.24 -2.60
C MET A 204 26.35 -33.04 -1.37
N PRO A 205 26.72 -32.12 -0.46
CA PRO A 205 25.83 -31.76 0.63
C PRO A 205 24.49 -31.26 0.06
N LYS A 206 23.40 -31.74 0.64
CA LYS A 206 22.04 -31.30 0.35
C LYS A 206 21.75 -29.99 1.05
#